data_AF-C6J702-F1
#
_entry.id   AF-C6J702-F1
#
_cell.length_a   1.000
_cell.length_b   1.000
_cell.length_c   1.000
_cell.angle_alpha   90.00
_cell.angle_beta   90.00
_cell.angle_gamma   90.00
#
_symmetry.space_group_name_H-M   'P 1'
#
loop_
_entity.id
_entity.type
_entity.pdbx_description
1 polymer ?
#
loop_
_entity_poly.entity_id
_entity_poly.type
_entity_poly.pdbx_seq_one_letter_code
_entity_poly.pdbx_strand_id
1 'polypeptide(L)'
;MPKVKRMETGSLLRKRVIWWIVGSLGVTGVAALLLGFILVFALLGSLVTTSDASKMAGIEVPDTPEFDIPLFLLPIYIQAEQEHASWARLAAIHQVTTDFGVKKAKRSDTIGALGFPRSLWEGYRVDGDSDGKIDPDNPYDAIFSLANYLQLTAQNPDEALAVWFGSSEEVALVYRKEEEYAAMLSRSGTWLWPVAGYTTISSPFGYRVDPVTGEQGAFHAGVDIPAPRGTPVLAVQSGTVTQVIRGSTGYGNAILLQHANGLVSLYGHLTDIGVRQRQQVLQGEVIGWVGSTGKSTGPHLHLEIRVNGQKVDPLPYFRQLDEP
;
A
#
# COMPACT_ATOMS: atom_id res chain seq x y z
N MET A 1 -25.25 4.59 77.98
CA MET A 1 -23.83 4.20 77.79
C MET A 1 -23.51 4.11 76.30
N PRO A 2 -22.71 5.03 75.74
CA PRO A 2 -22.34 4.97 74.32
C PRO A 2 -21.09 4.08 74.15
N LYS A 3 -21.14 3.13 73.21
CA LYS A 3 -19.97 2.32 72.82
C LYS A 3 -19.16 3.06 71.75
N VAL A 4 -17.87 3.15 72.04
CA VAL A 4 -16.80 3.79 71.27
C VAL A 4 -16.62 3.14 69.89
N LYS A 5 -16.63 3.96 68.82
CA LYS A 5 -16.16 3.56 67.49
C LYS A 5 -14.63 3.61 67.47
N ARG A 6 -14.00 2.43 67.43
CA ARG A 6 -12.56 2.27 67.22
C ARG A 6 -12.25 2.54 65.74
N MET A 7 -11.42 3.56 65.48
CA MET A 7 -10.82 3.82 64.17
C MET A 7 -9.82 2.72 63.82
N GLU A 8 -10.03 2.02 62.70
CA GLU A 8 -8.99 1.20 62.09
C GLU A 8 -8.09 2.06 61.20
N THR A 9 -6.91 2.39 61.71
CA THR A 9 -5.77 2.98 61.00
C THR A 9 -5.04 1.92 60.17
N GLY A 10 -5.76 1.25 59.26
CA GLY A 10 -5.25 0.09 58.49
C GLY A 10 -5.17 0.27 56.97
N SER A 11 -5.80 1.29 56.36
CA SER A 11 -5.91 1.38 54.89
C SER A 11 -5.18 2.55 54.22
N LEU A 12 -4.53 3.44 54.98
CA LEU A 12 -3.88 4.65 54.45
C LEU A 12 -2.35 4.52 54.28
N LEU A 13 -1.74 3.43 54.76
CA LEU A 13 -0.28 3.19 54.64
C LEU A 13 0.12 2.29 53.47
N ARG A 14 -0.82 1.60 52.80
CA ARG A 14 -0.53 0.84 51.56
C ARG A 14 -0.70 1.64 50.28
N LYS A 15 -1.33 2.83 50.33
CA LYS A 15 -1.54 3.69 49.14
C LYS A 15 -0.46 4.75 48.94
N ARG A 16 0.49 4.92 49.87
CA ARG A 16 1.58 5.90 49.76
C ARG A 16 2.95 5.34 49.39
N VAL A 17 3.10 4.01 49.35
CA VAL A 17 4.38 3.35 48.97
C VAL A 17 4.42 2.98 47.48
N ILE A 18 3.27 2.82 46.81
CA ILE A 18 3.21 2.49 45.37
C ILE A 18 3.49 3.72 44.48
N TRP A 19 3.32 4.93 45.01
CA TRP A 19 3.59 6.19 44.28
C TRP A 19 5.05 6.66 44.29
N TRP A 20 5.98 5.91 44.91
CA TRP A 20 7.42 6.24 44.90
C TRP A 20 8.29 5.34 44.02
N ILE A 21 7.72 4.32 43.35
CA ILE A 21 8.48 3.46 42.41
C ILE A 21 8.23 3.86 40.94
N VAL A 22 7.14 4.58 40.64
CA VAL A 22 6.86 5.08 39.27
C VAL A 22 7.47 6.47 39.02
N GLY A 23 7.99 7.14 40.06
CA GLY A 23 8.55 8.49 40.00
C GLY A 23 10.07 8.59 39.82
N SER A 24 10.80 7.49 39.59
CA SER A 24 12.27 7.48 39.49
C SER A 24 12.82 6.96 38.16
N LEU A 25 12.00 6.93 37.10
CA LEU A 25 12.50 6.92 35.73
C LEU A 25 12.18 8.29 35.15
N GLY A 26 13.04 9.26 35.48
CA GLY A 26 13.04 10.56 34.82
C GLY A 26 13.21 10.41 33.31
N VAL A 27 13.17 11.51 32.59
CA VAL A 27 13.29 11.59 31.11
C VAL A 27 14.43 10.73 30.53
N THR A 28 15.46 10.40 31.32
CA THR A 28 16.55 9.48 30.99
C THR A 28 16.15 8.00 30.88
N GLY A 29 15.18 7.51 31.65
CA GLY A 29 14.70 6.12 31.62
C GLY A 29 13.86 5.79 30.40
N VAL A 30 13.02 6.74 29.96
CA VAL A 30 12.26 6.62 28.70
C VAL A 30 13.20 6.72 27.49
N ALA A 31 14.21 7.58 27.56
CA ALA A 31 15.25 7.68 26.52
C ALA A 31 16.08 6.40 26.39
N ALA A 32 16.42 5.73 27.50
CA ALA A 32 17.16 4.46 27.47
C ALA A 32 16.33 3.29 26.88
N LEU A 33 15.02 3.27 27.13
CA LEU A 33 14.11 2.28 26.52
C LEU A 33 13.90 2.52 25.02
N LEU A 34 13.84 3.79 24.58
CA LEU A 34 13.78 4.14 23.16
C LEU A 34 15.10 3.86 22.43
N LEU A 35 16.25 4.10 23.07
CA LEU A 35 17.56 3.74 22.51
C LEU A 35 17.72 2.21 22.40
N GLY A 36 17.24 1.47 23.40
CA GLY A 36 17.20 0.00 23.36
C GLY A 36 16.33 -0.53 22.23
N PHE A 37 15.18 0.10 21.97
CA PHE A 37 14.31 -0.26 20.85
C PHE A 37 14.95 0.04 19.48
N ILE A 38 15.64 1.18 19.34
CA ILE A 38 16.36 1.55 18.11
C ILE A 38 17.55 0.61 17.87
N LEU A 39 18.30 0.23 18.91
CA LEU A 39 19.40 -0.73 18.82
C LEU A 39 18.93 -2.15 18.49
N VAL A 40 17.78 -2.58 19.02
CA VAL A 40 17.18 -3.88 18.67
C VAL A 40 16.65 -3.87 17.23
N PHE A 41 16.09 -2.76 16.75
CA PHE A 41 15.69 -2.61 15.33
C PHE A 41 16.90 -2.54 14.40
N ALA A 42 17.98 -1.86 14.78
CA ALA A 42 19.23 -1.82 14.00
C ALA A 42 19.93 -3.19 13.99
N LEU A 43 19.92 -3.94 15.10
CA LEU A 43 20.43 -5.30 15.13
C LEU A 43 19.56 -6.26 14.31
N LEU A 44 18.22 -6.16 14.39
CA LEU A 44 17.31 -6.97 13.57
C LEU A 44 17.43 -6.62 12.08
N GLY A 45 17.63 -5.34 11.73
CA GLY A 45 17.95 -4.89 10.37
C GLY A 45 19.29 -5.44 9.85
N SER A 46 20.27 -5.62 10.74
CA SER A 46 21.56 -6.26 10.41
C SER A 46 21.53 -7.79 10.40
N LEU A 47 20.52 -8.41 11.04
CA LEU A 47 20.32 -9.87 11.06
C LEU A 47 19.43 -10.37 9.91
N VAL A 48 18.71 -9.47 9.23
CA VAL A 48 17.97 -9.78 7.99
C VAL A 48 18.86 -9.69 6.74
N THR A 49 20.12 -9.23 6.86
CA THR A 49 21.05 -9.12 5.71
C THR A 49 22.08 -10.24 5.58
N THR A 50 21.96 -11.35 6.31
CA THR A 50 22.82 -12.52 6.09
C THR A 50 22.04 -13.84 6.10
N SER A 51 21.08 -13.99 5.18
CA SER A 51 20.74 -15.32 4.67
C SER A 51 21.53 -15.57 3.38
N ASP A 52 22.77 -16.02 3.55
CA ASP A 52 23.57 -16.85 2.62
C ASP A 52 23.26 -16.64 1.11
N ALA A 53 23.40 -15.40 0.62
CA ALA A 53 23.29 -15.05 -0.81
C ALA A 53 24.44 -15.67 -1.65
N SER A 54 25.44 -16.27 -1.00
CA SER A 54 26.57 -16.95 -1.62
C SER A 54 26.24 -18.28 -2.31
N LYS A 55 24.99 -18.76 -2.26
CA LYS A 55 24.57 -20.02 -2.91
C LYS A 55 23.68 -19.87 -4.15
N MET A 56 23.44 -18.64 -4.62
CA MET A 56 22.67 -18.36 -5.84
C MET A 56 23.55 -17.69 -6.91
N ALA A 57 24.80 -18.14 -7.07
CA ALA A 57 25.63 -17.70 -8.18
C ALA A 57 25.15 -18.36 -9.48
N GLY A 58 24.54 -17.57 -10.37
CA GLY A 58 24.30 -17.99 -11.77
C GLY A 58 22.86 -17.95 -12.28
N ILE A 59 21.91 -17.40 -11.54
CA ILE A 59 20.58 -17.07 -12.08
C ILE A 59 20.51 -15.55 -12.17
N GLU A 60 20.44 -15.00 -13.38
CA GLU A 60 20.00 -13.62 -13.59
C GLU A 60 18.61 -13.49 -12.96
N VAL A 61 18.55 -12.90 -11.77
CA VAL A 61 17.29 -12.39 -11.22
C VAL A 61 16.98 -11.17 -12.10
N PRO A 62 15.84 -11.15 -12.81
CA PRO A 62 15.45 -9.94 -13.52
C PRO A 62 15.45 -8.79 -12.53
N ASP A 63 16.14 -7.69 -12.85
CA ASP A 63 16.04 -6.42 -12.13
C ASP A 63 14.57 -6.01 -12.15
N THR A 64 13.81 -6.47 -11.16
CA THR A 64 12.45 -6.02 -10.97
C THR A 64 12.62 -4.61 -10.42
N PRO A 65 12.21 -3.56 -11.14
CA PRO A 65 12.44 -2.20 -10.68
C PRO A 65 11.84 -2.08 -9.28
N GLU A 66 12.66 -1.59 -8.35
CA GLU A 66 12.27 -1.48 -6.94
C GLU A 66 11.00 -0.63 -6.88
N PHE A 67 9.94 -1.16 -6.26
CA PHE A 67 8.70 -0.41 -6.09
C PHE A 67 8.94 0.68 -5.03
N ASP A 68 9.52 1.79 -5.47
CA ASP A 68 10.01 2.88 -4.63
C ASP A 68 8.90 3.88 -4.23
N ILE A 69 7.72 3.78 -4.84
CA ILE A 69 6.55 4.58 -4.50
C ILE A 69 6.10 4.23 -3.07
N PRO A 70 6.04 5.21 -2.15
CA PRO A 70 5.47 4.97 -0.84
C PRO A 70 4.03 4.45 -0.95
N LEU A 71 3.77 3.28 -0.34
CA LEU A 71 2.51 2.55 -0.51
C LEU A 71 1.26 3.36 -0.13
N PHE A 72 1.39 4.36 0.75
CA PHE A 72 0.30 5.23 1.14
C PHE A 72 -0.03 6.32 0.10
N LEU A 73 0.90 6.63 -0.82
CA LEU A 73 0.69 7.62 -1.90
C LEU A 73 0.08 6.99 -3.15
N LEU A 74 0.34 5.71 -3.41
CA LEU A 74 -0.18 5.00 -4.59
C LEU A 74 -1.69 5.17 -4.80
N PRO A 75 -2.57 4.92 -3.81
CA PRO A 75 -4.01 5.10 -4.01
C PRO A 75 -4.39 6.56 -4.32
N ILE A 76 -3.62 7.54 -3.84
CA ILE A 76 -3.87 8.96 -4.10
C ILE A 76 -3.56 9.29 -5.56
N TYR A 77 -2.44 8.80 -6.11
CA TYR A 77 -2.12 8.99 -7.53
C TYR A 77 -3.16 8.33 -8.45
N ILE A 78 -3.60 7.12 -8.10
CA ILE A 78 -4.62 6.40 -8.86
C ILE A 78 -5.94 7.18 -8.84
N GLN A 79 -6.31 7.74 -7.69
CA GLN A 79 -7.56 8.50 -7.54
C GLN A 79 -7.50 9.86 -8.25
N ALA A 80 -6.33 10.50 -8.26
CA ALA A 80 -6.10 11.79 -8.92
C ALA A 80 -5.93 11.67 -10.44
N GLU A 81 -5.91 10.45 -11.00
CA GLU A 81 -5.72 10.24 -12.42
C GLU A 81 -6.78 10.93 -13.27
N GLN A 82 -6.32 11.59 -14.33
CA GLN A 82 -7.16 12.24 -15.34
C GLN A 82 -6.63 11.91 -16.74
N GLU A 83 -7.39 12.25 -17.78
CA GLU A 83 -7.05 11.95 -19.19
C GLU A 83 -5.62 12.37 -19.57
N HIS A 84 -5.15 13.51 -19.04
CA HIS A 84 -3.83 14.05 -19.32
C HIS A 84 -2.87 14.04 -18.11
N ALA A 85 -3.28 13.37 -17.03
CA ALA A 85 -2.51 13.24 -15.80
C ALA A 85 -2.57 11.79 -15.31
N SER A 86 -1.80 10.91 -15.96
CA SER A 86 -1.71 9.50 -15.57
C SER A 86 -1.17 9.36 -14.13
N TRP A 87 -1.62 8.34 -13.39
CA TRP A 87 -1.10 8.07 -12.05
C TRP A 87 0.44 7.96 -12.03
N ALA A 88 1.00 7.36 -13.08
CA ALA A 88 2.43 7.16 -13.27
C ALA A 88 3.16 8.49 -13.46
N ARG A 89 2.59 9.42 -14.25
CA ARG A 89 3.15 10.77 -14.42
C ARG A 89 3.13 11.56 -13.12
N LEU A 90 2.04 11.49 -12.36
CA LEU A 90 1.93 12.16 -11.06
C LEU A 90 3.00 11.65 -10.09
N ALA A 91 3.18 10.33 -9.99
CA ALA A 91 4.21 9.71 -9.18
C ALA A 91 5.62 10.08 -9.65
N ALA A 92 5.88 10.06 -10.96
CA ALA A 92 7.17 10.42 -11.55
C ALA A 92 7.56 11.87 -11.26
N ILE A 93 6.63 12.82 -11.38
CA ILE A 93 6.89 14.22 -11.03
C ILE A 93 7.25 14.35 -9.55
N HIS A 94 6.51 13.68 -8.66
CA HIS A 94 6.79 13.74 -7.22
C HIS A 94 8.15 13.10 -6.88
N GLN A 95 8.50 11.98 -7.51
CA GLN A 95 9.80 11.32 -7.36
C GLN A 95 10.94 12.24 -7.80
N VAL A 96 10.83 12.85 -8.99
CA VAL A 96 11.90 13.70 -9.54
C VAL A 96 12.03 15.00 -8.76
N THR A 97 10.90 15.56 -8.31
CA THR A 97 10.89 16.86 -7.62
C THR A 97 11.47 16.74 -6.21
N THR A 98 10.99 15.80 -5.40
CA THR A 98 11.33 15.73 -3.97
C THR A 98 11.65 14.33 -3.47
N ASP A 99 11.72 13.32 -4.34
CA ASP A 99 11.88 11.93 -3.91
C ASP A 99 10.79 11.55 -2.89
N PHE A 100 9.54 11.82 -3.28
CA PHE A 100 8.35 11.65 -2.43
C PHE A 100 8.41 12.40 -1.08
N GLY A 101 9.02 13.58 -1.09
CA GLY A 101 9.20 14.42 0.10
C GLY A 101 10.44 14.10 0.95
N VAL A 102 11.26 13.11 0.56
CA VAL A 102 12.52 12.77 1.27
C VAL A 102 13.57 13.87 1.08
N LYS A 103 13.58 14.51 -0.08
CA LYS A 103 14.51 15.58 -0.47
C LYS A 103 13.77 16.89 -0.62
N LYS A 104 14.49 18.00 -0.45
CA LYS A 104 13.97 19.31 -0.86
C LYS A 104 14.02 19.42 -2.38
N ALA A 105 13.04 20.08 -2.96
CA ALA A 105 13.08 20.42 -4.38
C ALA A 105 14.31 21.29 -4.70
N LYS A 106 14.88 21.09 -5.90
CA LYS A 106 16.02 21.89 -6.37
C LYS A 106 15.64 23.36 -6.55
N ARG A 107 14.41 23.61 -7.00
CA ARG A 107 13.83 24.94 -7.11
C ARG A 107 13.49 25.51 -5.75
N SER A 108 13.95 26.73 -5.49
CA SER A 108 13.76 27.44 -4.22
C SER A 108 12.36 28.06 -4.06
N ASP A 109 11.61 28.21 -5.15
CA ASP A 109 10.26 28.81 -5.19
C ASP A 109 9.12 27.77 -5.03
N THR A 110 9.44 26.60 -4.47
CA THR A 110 8.51 25.50 -4.27
C THR A 110 7.94 25.48 -2.85
N ILE A 111 6.77 24.85 -2.69
CA ILE A 111 6.08 24.66 -1.42
C ILE A 111 5.57 23.22 -1.30
N GLY A 112 5.29 22.79 -0.07
CA GLY A 112 4.74 21.46 0.20
C GLY A 112 5.75 20.33 0.05
N ALA A 113 5.38 19.14 0.54
CA ALA A 113 6.17 17.92 0.40
C ALA A 113 6.38 17.49 -1.07
N LEU A 114 5.43 17.81 -1.95
CA LEU A 114 5.51 17.52 -3.39
C LEU A 114 6.50 18.46 -4.12
N GLY A 115 6.81 19.63 -3.54
CA GLY A 115 7.66 20.64 -4.19
C GLY A 115 6.94 21.42 -5.28
N PHE A 116 5.67 21.77 -5.05
CA PHE A 116 4.84 22.50 -5.99
C PHE A 116 5.36 23.92 -6.21
N PRO A 117 5.63 24.39 -7.45
CA PRO A 117 6.02 25.77 -7.69
C PRO A 117 4.94 26.75 -7.22
N ARG A 118 5.30 27.74 -6.39
CA ARG A 118 4.32 28.65 -5.75
C ARG A 118 3.47 29.41 -6.75
N SER A 119 4.03 29.80 -7.89
CA SER A 119 3.30 30.49 -8.97
C SER A 119 2.19 29.61 -9.57
N LEU A 120 2.43 28.31 -9.71
CA LEU A 120 1.44 27.36 -10.21
C LEU A 120 0.41 27.05 -9.14
N TRP A 121 0.82 26.86 -7.88
CA TRP A 121 -0.10 26.56 -6.79
C TRP A 121 -1.28 27.53 -6.70
N GLU A 122 -1.02 28.84 -6.81
CA GLU A 122 -2.08 29.87 -6.76
C GLU A 122 -3.13 29.73 -7.87
N GLY A 123 -2.75 29.22 -9.04
CA GLY A 123 -3.63 29.06 -10.19
C GLY A 123 -4.34 27.70 -10.27
N TYR A 124 -3.75 26.65 -9.68
CA TYR A 124 -4.16 25.26 -9.93
C TYR A 124 -4.55 24.47 -8.69
N ARG A 125 -4.45 25.06 -7.49
CA ARG A 125 -4.78 24.35 -6.24
C ARG A 125 -6.24 23.88 -6.18
N VAL A 126 -6.45 22.70 -5.61
CA VAL A 126 -7.76 22.10 -5.36
C VAL A 126 -7.79 21.44 -3.98
N ASP A 127 -8.97 21.41 -3.36
CA ASP A 127 -9.26 20.64 -2.15
C ASP A 127 -9.45 19.17 -2.55
N GLY A 128 -8.38 18.38 -2.45
CA GLY A 128 -8.28 17.04 -3.02
C GLY A 128 -9.04 15.98 -2.22
N ASP A 129 -9.15 16.15 -0.90
CA ASP A 129 -9.91 15.26 -0.02
C ASP A 129 -11.28 15.83 0.39
N SER A 130 -11.62 17.05 -0.08
CA SER A 130 -12.88 17.74 0.18
C SER A 130 -13.12 18.03 1.66
N ASP A 131 -12.07 18.30 2.43
CA ASP A 131 -12.14 18.63 3.86
C ASP A 131 -12.43 20.12 4.15
N GLY A 132 -12.45 20.95 3.10
CA GLY A 132 -12.68 22.40 3.15
C GLY A 132 -11.41 23.22 3.33
N LYS A 133 -10.23 22.60 3.31
CA LYS A 133 -8.92 23.26 3.35
C LYS A 133 -8.12 22.88 2.12
N ILE A 134 -7.15 23.73 1.78
CA ILE A 134 -6.23 23.48 0.67
C ILE A 134 -4.82 23.72 1.20
N ASP A 135 -4.10 22.64 1.47
CA ASP A 135 -2.80 22.62 2.12
C ASP A 135 -1.75 21.93 1.21
N PRO A 136 -0.68 22.63 0.78
CA PRO A 136 0.35 22.02 -0.06
C PRO A 136 1.13 20.89 0.63
N ASP A 137 1.05 20.75 1.96
CA ASP A 137 1.63 19.63 2.72
C ASP A 137 0.67 18.43 2.85
N ASN A 138 -0.62 18.59 2.53
CA ASN A 138 -1.55 17.47 2.41
C ASN A 138 -1.32 16.75 1.06
N PRO A 139 -1.00 15.45 1.04
CA PRO A 139 -0.76 14.73 -0.22
C PRO A 139 -1.97 14.70 -1.15
N TYR A 140 -3.20 14.69 -0.63
CA TYR A 140 -4.40 14.76 -1.47
C TYR A 140 -4.45 16.09 -2.22
N ASP A 141 -4.38 17.21 -1.51
CA ASP A 141 -4.40 18.53 -2.12
C ASP A 141 -3.26 18.72 -3.11
N ALA A 142 -2.04 18.36 -2.72
CA ALA A 142 -0.86 18.52 -3.56
C ALA A 142 -0.97 17.70 -4.86
N ILE A 143 -1.33 16.42 -4.77
CA ILE A 143 -1.39 15.51 -5.93
C ILE A 143 -2.58 15.85 -6.82
N PHE A 144 -3.75 16.14 -6.26
CA PHE A 144 -4.92 16.54 -7.06
C PHE A 144 -4.70 17.90 -7.74
N SER A 145 -3.99 18.83 -7.08
CA SER A 145 -3.60 20.11 -7.69
C SER A 145 -2.62 19.91 -8.84
N LEU A 146 -1.73 18.92 -8.74
CA LEU A 146 -0.81 18.57 -9.82
C LEU A 146 -1.58 17.96 -11.00
N ALA A 147 -2.53 17.07 -10.73
CA ALA A 147 -3.39 16.52 -11.76
C ALA A 147 -4.20 17.62 -12.47
N ASN A 148 -4.79 18.54 -11.70
CA ASN A 148 -5.51 19.69 -12.24
C ASN A 148 -4.61 20.59 -13.12
N TYR A 149 -3.37 20.83 -12.68
CA TYR A 149 -2.39 21.55 -13.48
C TYR A 149 -2.15 20.88 -14.84
N LEU A 150 -1.75 19.60 -14.82
CA LEU A 150 -1.45 18.85 -16.04
C LEU A 150 -2.64 18.75 -16.98
N GLN A 151 -3.84 18.56 -16.45
CA GLN A 151 -5.08 18.49 -17.24
C GLN A 151 -5.38 19.82 -17.93
N LEU A 152 -5.26 20.95 -17.22
CA LEU A 152 -5.54 22.27 -17.77
C LEU A 152 -4.44 22.77 -18.73
N THR A 153 -3.23 22.21 -18.67
CA THR A 153 -2.12 22.52 -19.58
C THR A 153 -1.85 21.45 -20.63
N ALA A 154 -2.77 20.50 -20.80
CA ALA A 154 -2.57 19.31 -21.62
C ALA A 154 -2.26 19.57 -23.10
N GLN A 155 -2.58 20.77 -23.62
CA GLN A 155 -2.26 21.15 -24.99
C GLN A 155 -0.74 21.21 -25.24
N ASN A 156 0.07 21.47 -24.21
CA ASN A 156 1.53 21.58 -24.30
C ASN A 156 2.19 20.91 -23.08
N PRO A 157 2.20 19.56 -22.98
CA PRO A 157 2.67 18.85 -21.79
C PRO A 157 4.17 19.09 -21.51
N ASP A 158 5.00 19.16 -22.55
CA ASP A 158 6.43 19.46 -22.40
C ASP A 158 6.67 20.87 -21.86
N GLU A 159 5.86 21.85 -22.30
CA GLU A 159 5.93 23.23 -21.79
C GLU A 159 5.49 23.27 -20.33
N ALA A 160 4.45 22.53 -19.96
CA ALA A 160 4.00 22.43 -18.57
C ALA A 160 5.10 21.87 -17.66
N LEU A 161 5.74 20.76 -18.07
CA LEU A 161 6.86 20.21 -17.30
C LEU A 161 8.08 21.14 -17.31
N ALA A 162 8.35 21.85 -18.40
CA ALA A 162 9.41 22.85 -18.45
C ALA A 162 9.14 24.03 -17.50
N VAL A 163 7.89 24.49 -17.36
CA VAL A 163 7.50 25.51 -16.39
C VAL A 163 7.66 24.99 -14.96
N TRP A 164 7.30 23.73 -14.72
CA TRP A 164 7.47 23.06 -13.43
C TRP A 164 8.94 22.98 -13.01
N PHE A 165 9.79 22.35 -13.83
CA PHE A 165 11.17 22.03 -13.47
C PHE A 165 12.18 23.15 -13.80
N GLY A 166 11.96 23.91 -14.87
CA GLY A 166 12.97 24.82 -15.41
C GLY A 166 14.22 24.11 -15.95
N SER A 167 14.15 22.79 -16.15
CA SER A 167 15.27 21.93 -16.54
C SER A 167 14.81 20.83 -17.49
N SER A 168 15.34 20.81 -18.71
CA SER A 168 15.03 19.76 -19.70
C SER A 168 15.54 18.39 -19.27
N GLU A 169 16.58 18.33 -18.44
CA GLU A 169 17.10 17.08 -17.88
C GLU A 169 16.09 16.43 -16.91
N GLU A 170 15.45 17.23 -16.07
CA GLU A 170 14.44 16.75 -15.12
C GLU A 170 13.15 16.34 -15.84
N VAL A 171 12.75 17.09 -16.88
CA VAL A 171 11.63 16.70 -17.75
C VAL A 171 11.89 15.32 -18.39
N ALA A 172 13.10 15.11 -18.93
CA ALA A 172 13.46 13.80 -19.50
C ALA A 172 13.49 12.69 -18.45
N LEU A 173 13.89 12.99 -17.21
CA LEU A 173 13.85 12.02 -16.11
C LEU A 173 12.41 11.65 -15.72
N VAL A 174 11.48 12.62 -15.72
CA VAL A 174 10.05 12.35 -15.46
C VAL A 174 9.49 11.35 -16.46
N TYR A 175 9.74 11.54 -17.76
CA TYR A 175 9.22 10.60 -18.76
C TYR A 175 9.78 9.18 -18.59
N ARG A 176 11.07 9.04 -18.28
CA ARG A 176 11.65 7.73 -17.97
C ARG A 176 11.02 7.08 -16.74
N LYS A 177 10.80 7.85 -15.68
CA LYS A 177 10.17 7.36 -14.44
C LYS A 177 8.69 7.02 -14.65
N GLU A 178 7.99 7.79 -15.48
CA GLU A 178 6.61 7.49 -15.86
C GLU A 178 6.52 6.14 -16.58
N GLU A 179 7.39 5.87 -17.56
CA GLU A 179 7.42 4.58 -18.26
C GLU A 179 7.73 3.41 -17.30
N GLU A 180 8.70 3.61 -16.41
CA GLU A 180 9.06 2.64 -15.38
C GLU A 180 7.85 2.31 -14.47
N TYR A 181 7.16 3.33 -13.97
CA TYR A 181 5.98 3.15 -13.12
C TYR A 181 4.80 2.55 -13.87
N ALA A 182 4.52 3.01 -15.09
CA ALA A 182 3.45 2.45 -15.91
C ALA A 182 3.64 0.94 -16.15
N ALA A 183 4.88 0.46 -16.25
CA ALA A 183 5.18 -0.96 -16.41
C ALA A 183 5.00 -1.79 -15.11
N MET A 184 5.02 -1.18 -13.93
CA MET A 184 4.92 -1.89 -12.64
C MET A 184 3.51 -2.38 -12.30
N LEU A 185 2.50 -1.61 -12.71
CA LEU A 185 1.10 -1.85 -12.35
C LEU A 185 0.22 -1.93 -13.60
N SER A 186 -0.15 -3.15 -13.95
CA SER A 186 -1.11 -3.39 -15.03
C SER A 186 -2.53 -3.01 -14.59
N ARG A 187 -3.19 -2.20 -15.42
CA ARG A 187 -4.60 -1.82 -15.27
C ARG A 187 -5.37 -2.18 -16.52
N SER A 188 -6.55 -2.77 -16.34
CA SER A 188 -7.51 -3.02 -17.42
C SER A 188 -8.87 -2.46 -17.03
N GLY A 189 -9.36 -1.50 -17.80
CA GLY A 189 -10.56 -0.73 -17.47
C GLY A 189 -10.47 -0.14 -16.06
N THR A 190 -11.37 -0.58 -15.17
CA THR A 190 -11.45 -0.10 -13.79
C THR A 190 -10.74 -0.99 -12.77
N TRP A 191 -9.96 -1.99 -13.21
CA TRP A 191 -9.31 -2.98 -12.35
C TRP A 191 -7.79 -2.84 -12.35
N LEU A 192 -7.20 -3.03 -11.17
CA LEU A 192 -5.77 -2.97 -10.92
C LEU A 192 -5.26 -4.36 -10.54
N TRP A 193 -4.17 -4.80 -11.17
CA TRP A 193 -3.50 -6.04 -10.79
C TRP A 193 -3.05 -6.02 -9.31
N PRO A 194 -3.35 -7.05 -8.49
CA PRO A 194 -3.22 -6.95 -7.03
C PRO A 194 -1.80 -7.12 -6.48
N VAL A 195 -0.82 -7.54 -7.29
CA VAL A 195 0.55 -7.79 -6.82
C VAL A 195 1.55 -7.16 -7.80
N ALA A 196 2.04 -5.97 -7.47
CA ALA A 196 2.96 -5.20 -8.33
C ALA A 196 4.20 -6.00 -8.73
N GLY A 197 4.55 -6.00 -10.01
CA GLY A 197 5.72 -6.74 -10.54
C GLY A 197 5.57 -8.28 -10.63
N TYR A 198 4.48 -8.88 -10.16
CA TYR A 198 4.25 -10.34 -10.20
C TYR A 198 3.00 -10.70 -10.99
N THR A 199 3.13 -10.98 -12.29
CA THR A 199 1.99 -11.20 -13.21
C THR A 199 1.79 -12.65 -13.65
N THR A 200 2.69 -13.56 -13.29
CA THR A 200 2.55 -14.99 -13.60
C THR A 200 1.37 -15.61 -12.87
N ILE A 201 0.71 -16.61 -13.49
CA ILE A 201 -0.31 -17.44 -12.85
C ILE A 201 0.25 -18.84 -12.65
N SER A 202 0.32 -19.31 -11.41
CA SER A 202 0.75 -20.69 -11.10
C SER A 202 -0.40 -21.69 -11.16
N SER A 203 -1.64 -21.24 -10.91
CA SER A 203 -2.83 -22.07 -11.05
C SER A 203 -4.02 -21.24 -11.55
N PRO A 204 -4.62 -21.59 -12.70
CA PRO A 204 -5.78 -20.89 -13.24
C PRO A 204 -7.08 -21.28 -12.52
N PHE A 205 -8.15 -20.55 -12.80
CA PHE A 205 -9.51 -20.88 -12.41
C PHE A 205 -9.99 -22.15 -13.15
N GLY A 206 -10.78 -23.00 -12.47
CA GLY A 206 -11.41 -24.18 -13.07
C GLY A 206 -10.98 -25.52 -12.43
N TYR A 207 -11.35 -26.62 -13.09
CA TYR A 207 -11.07 -27.97 -12.59
C TYR A 207 -9.60 -28.34 -12.75
N ARG A 208 -9.03 -28.91 -11.68
CA ARG A 208 -7.64 -29.38 -11.62
C ARG A 208 -7.51 -30.62 -10.74
N VAL A 209 -6.31 -31.19 -10.72
CA VAL A 209 -5.92 -32.10 -9.64
C VAL A 209 -5.57 -31.25 -8.42
N ASP A 210 -6.10 -31.63 -7.27
CA ASP A 210 -5.86 -30.92 -6.02
C ASP A 210 -4.37 -31.02 -5.62
N PRO A 211 -3.65 -29.90 -5.51
CA PRO A 211 -2.20 -29.94 -5.32
C PRO A 211 -1.78 -30.41 -3.92
N VAL A 212 -2.71 -30.45 -2.95
CA VAL A 212 -2.42 -30.86 -1.56
C VAL A 212 -2.83 -32.30 -1.31
N THR A 213 -3.98 -32.72 -1.83
CA THR A 213 -4.57 -34.04 -1.58
C THR A 213 -4.38 -35.03 -2.72
N GLY A 214 -4.08 -34.56 -3.94
CA GLY A 214 -3.99 -35.39 -5.14
C GLY A 214 -5.33 -35.79 -5.75
N GLU A 215 -6.45 -35.30 -5.21
CA GLU A 215 -7.79 -35.60 -5.69
C GLU A 215 -8.03 -35.05 -7.11
N GLN A 216 -8.57 -35.86 -8.01
CA GLN A 216 -8.94 -35.41 -9.35
C GLN A 216 -10.29 -34.69 -9.33
N GLY A 217 -10.43 -33.66 -10.17
CA GLY A 217 -11.69 -32.93 -10.33
C GLY A 217 -11.96 -31.88 -9.24
N ALA A 218 -10.93 -31.47 -8.49
CA ALA A 218 -11.04 -30.36 -7.55
C ALA A 218 -11.23 -29.04 -8.31
N PHE A 219 -12.22 -28.25 -7.91
CA PHE A 219 -12.50 -26.96 -8.54
C PHE A 219 -11.72 -25.84 -7.86
N HIS A 220 -10.86 -25.17 -8.62
CA HIS A 220 -10.15 -23.98 -8.20
C HIS A 220 -10.96 -22.73 -8.52
N ALA A 221 -11.39 -22.02 -7.48
CA ALA A 221 -12.41 -20.98 -7.63
C ALA A 221 -11.86 -19.55 -7.73
N GLY A 222 -10.57 -19.45 -8.05
CA GLY A 222 -9.82 -18.22 -8.25
C GLY A 222 -8.57 -18.47 -9.09
N VAL A 223 -7.63 -17.54 -9.03
CA VAL A 223 -6.28 -17.68 -9.62
C VAL A 223 -5.23 -17.56 -8.54
N ASP A 224 -4.14 -18.32 -8.70
CA ASP A 224 -2.99 -18.27 -7.79
C ASP A 224 -1.85 -17.49 -8.44
N ILE A 225 -1.43 -16.40 -7.79
CA ILE A 225 -0.38 -15.47 -8.23
C ILE A 225 0.84 -15.68 -7.31
N PRO A 226 1.91 -16.36 -7.76
CA PRO A 226 3.10 -16.60 -6.95
C PRO A 226 3.87 -15.30 -6.73
N ALA A 227 4.22 -15.03 -5.48
CA ALA A 227 5.06 -13.92 -5.07
C ALA A 227 5.73 -14.24 -3.72
N PRO A 228 6.88 -13.62 -3.38
CA PRO A 228 7.50 -13.79 -2.09
C PRO A 228 6.55 -13.52 -0.93
N ARG A 229 6.72 -14.27 0.16
CA ARG A 229 5.99 -13.99 1.41
C ARG A 229 6.30 -12.57 1.87
N GLY A 230 5.27 -11.80 2.23
CA GLY A 230 5.41 -10.42 2.65
C GLY A 230 5.29 -9.41 1.51
N THR A 231 5.14 -9.82 0.25
CA THR A 231 4.81 -8.89 -0.84
C THR A 231 3.45 -8.22 -0.56
N PRO A 232 3.32 -6.88 -0.68
CA PRO A 232 2.06 -6.19 -0.51
C PRO A 232 0.98 -6.68 -1.48
N VAL A 233 -0.25 -6.79 -0.99
CA VAL A 233 -1.45 -7.11 -1.78
C VAL A 233 -2.32 -5.86 -1.86
N LEU A 234 -2.62 -5.43 -3.08
CA LEU A 234 -3.37 -4.22 -3.38
C LEU A 234 -4.85 -4.52 -3.61
N ALA A 235 -5.73 -3.60 -3.18
CA ALA A 235 -7.13 -3.62 -3.55
C ALA A 235 -7.26 -3.42 -5.07
N VAL A 236 -7.93 -4.37 -5.74
CA VAL A 236 -8.05 -4.39 -7.21
C VAL A 236 -8.99 -3.29 -7.71
N GLN A 237 -9.88 -2.82 -6.86
CA GLN A 237 -10.82 -1.73 -7.07
C GLN A 237 -11.26 -1.21 -5.70
N SER A 238 -11.64 0.07 -5.60
CA SER A 238 -12.18 0.64 -4.36
C SER A 238 -13.40 -0.14 -3.88
N GLY A 239 -13.60 -0.20 -2.56
CA GLY A 239 -14.70 -0.96 -2.00
C GLY A 239 -14.79 -0.90 -0.48
N THR A 240 -15.70 -1.70 0.07
CA THR A 240 -15.87 -1.87 1.52
C THR A 240 -15.53 -3.30 1.93
N VAL A 241 -14.65 -3.45 2.91
CA VAL A 241 -14.27 -4.76 3.47
C VAL A 241 -15.49 -5.38 4.15
N THR A 242 -16.08 -6.41 3.56
CA THR A 242 -17.27 -7.07 4.11
C THR A 242 -16.91 -8.13 5.13
N GLN A 243 -15.74 -8.76 4.97
CA GLN A 243 -15.28 -9.81 5.86
C GLN A 243 -13.75 -9.85 5.96
N VAL A 244 -13.28 -10.11 7.18
CA VAL A 244 -11.89 -10.44 7.50
C VAL A 244 -11.89 -11.82 8.14
N ILE A 245 -11.15 -12.76 7.54
CA ILE A 245 -11.04 -14.15 7.99
C ILE A 245 -9.63 -14.36 8.52
N ARG A 246 -9.50 -14.92 9.72
CA ARG A 246 -8.23 -15.41 10.25
C ARG A 246 -8.36 -16.89 10.53
N GLY A 247 -7.54 -17.71 9.90
CA GLY A 247 -7.68 -19.17 9.96
C GLY A 247 -6.49 -19.92 9.41
N SER A 248 -6.44 -21.21 9.72
CA SER A 248 -5.39 -22.13 9.29
C SER A 248 -5.86 -23.15 8.25
N THR A 249 -7.11 -23.07 7.80
CA THR A 249 -7.73 -23.99 6.83
C THR A 249 -8.36 -23.23 5.67
N GLY A 250 -8.64 -23.92 4.56
CA GLY A 250 -9.27 -23.30 3.38
C GLY A 250 -8.44 -22.13 2.87
N TYR A 251 -9.02 -20.94 2.77
CA TYR A 251 -8.32 -19.71 2.36
C TYR A 251 -7.26 -19.23 3.35
N GLY A 252 -7.20 -19.77 4.57
CA GLY A 252 -6.32 -19.26 5.61
C GLY A 252 -6.77 -17.87 6.08
N ASN A 253 -5.83 -16.93 6.14
CA ASN A 253 -6.17 -15.52 6.32
C ASN A 253 -6.69 -14.95 5.00
N ALA A 254 -7.84 -14.29 5.05
CA ALA A 254 -8.47 -13.77 3.85
C ALA A 254 -9.28 -12.48 4.08
N ILE A 255 -9.46 -11.73 2.99
CA ILE A 255 -10.24 -10.49 2.94
C ILE A 255 -11.29 -10.64 1.84
N LEU A 256 -12.53 -10.25 2.14
CA LEU A 256 -13.56 -10.05 1.11
C LEU A 256 -13.86 -8.57 1.00
N LEU A 257 -13.83 -8.07 -0.23
CA LEU A 257 -14.02 -6.66 -0.56
C LEU A 257 -15.20 -6.52 -1.52
N GLN A 258 -16.22 -5.78 -1.11
CA GLN A 258 -17.39 -5.48 -1.94
C GLN A 258 -17.17 -4.16 -2.69
N HIS A 259 -17.35 -4.20 -4.00
CA HIS A 259 -17.19 -3.06 -4.90
C HIS A 259 -18.54 -2.42 -5.24
N ALA A 260 -18.50 -1.18 -5.75
CA ALA A 260 -19.68 -0.37 -6.04
C ALA A 260 -20.58 -0.97 -7.14
N ASN A 261 -20.01 -1.74 -8.07
CA ASN A 261 -20.73 -2.44 -9.14
C ASN A 261 -21.40 -3.75 -8.67
N GLY A 262 -21.40 -4.05 -7.37
CA GLY A 262 -21.98 -5.28 -6.82
C GLY A 262 -21.05 -6.50 -6.86
N LEU A 263 -19.84 -6.39 -7.43
CA LEU A 263 -18.86 -7.47 -7.43
C LEU A 263 -18.12 -7.60 -6.10
N VAL A 264 -17.63 -8.80 -5.81
CA VAL A 264 -16.79 -9.08 -4.63
C VAL A 264 -15.47 -9.67 -5.07
N SER A 265 -14.37 -9.15 -4.56
CA SER A 265 -13.05 -9.79 -4.63
C SER A 265 -12.70 -10.48 -3.32
N LEU A 266 -12.05 -11.65 -3.40
CA LEU A 266 -11.48 -12.36 -2.25
C LEU A 266 -9.97 -12.47 -2.41
N TYR A 267 -9.25 -12.20 -1.32
CA TYR A 267 -7.80 -12.29 -1.23
C TYR A 267 -7.43 -13.33 -0.18
N GLY A 268 -6.89 -14.47 -0.57
CA GLY A 268 -6.59 -15.61 0.29
C GLY A 268 -5.10 -15.85 0.52
N HIS A 269 -4.83 -16.76 1.46
CA HIS A 269 -3.51 -17.24 1.86
C HIS A 269 -2.58 -16.18 2.47
N LEU A 270 -3.14 -15.05 2.93
CA LEU A 270 -2.35 -13.91 3.40
C LEU A 270 -1.49 -14.27 4.62
N THR A 271 -0.30 -13.67 4.74
CA THR A 271 0.50 -13.78 5.97
C THR A 271 -0.05 -12.87 7.06
N ASP A 272 -0.56 -11.70 6.68
CA ASP A 272 -1.16 -10.72 7.57
C ASP A 272 -2.22 -9.87 6.83
N ILE A 273 -3.09 -9.23 7.59
CA ILE A 273 -4.25 -8.46 7.12
C ILE A 273 -4.12 -7.03 7.61
N GLY A 274 -4.00 -6.07 6.67
CA GLY A 274 -3.80 -4.65 6.95
C GLY A 274 -5.10 -3.86 7.17
N VAL A 275 -6.26 -4.50 7.04
CA VAL A 275 -7.57 -3.85 7.06
C VAL A 275 -8.51 -4.49 8.08
N ARG A 276 -9.59 -3.78 8.40
CA ARG A 276 -10.67 -4.27 9.28
C ARG A 276 -12.00 -4.33 8.57
N GLN A 277 -12.90 -5.18 9.09
CA GLN A 277 -14.26 -5.24 8.58
C GLN A 277 -14.93 -3.86 8.64
N ARG A 278 -15.70 -3.54 7.59
CA ARG A 278 -16.36 -2.25 7.31
C ARG A 278 -15.43 -1.09 6.94
N GLN A 279 -14.12 -1.30 6.87
CA GLN A 279 -13.21 -0.29 6.33
C GLN A 279 -13.51 -0.08 4.85
N GLN A 280 -13.60 1.18 4.44
CA GLN A 280 -13.52 1.56 3.03
C GLN A 280 -12.06 1.60 2.62
N VAL A 281 -11.76 1.03 1.46
CA VAL A 281 -10.41 1.04 0.89
C VAL A 281 -10.46 1.57 -0.52
N LEU A 282 -9.39 2.26 -0.91
CA LEU A 282 -9.21 2.77 -2.26
C LEU A 282 -8.56 1.71 -3.16
N GLN A 283 -8.80 1.78 -4.47
CA GLN A 283 -8.02 1.00 -5.44
C GLN A 283 -6.52 1.29 -5.25
N GLY A 284 -5.70 0.23 -5.26
CA GLY A 284 -4.26 0.36 -5.02
C GLY A 284 -3.87 0.50 -3.54
N GLU A 285 -4.81 0.58 -2.61
CA GLU A 285 -4.50 0.53 -1.18
C GLU A 285 -4.00 -0.86 -0.79
N VAL A 286 -2.97 -0.92 0.07
CA VAL A 286 -2.47 -2.18 0.61
C VAL A 286 -3.46 -2.73 1.64
N ILE A 287 -3.99 -3.91 1.36
CA ILE A 287 -5.00 -4.56 2.21
C ILE A 287 -4.44 -5.74 3.02
N GLY A 288 -3.28 -6.26 2.63
CA GLY A 288 -2.61 -7.38 3.30
C GLY A 288 -1.30 -7.73 2.62
N TRP A 289 -0.75 -8.88 2.98
CA TRP A 289 0.53 -9.33 2.44
C TRP A 289 0.48 -10.80 2.05
N VAL A 290 1.15 -11.13 0.94
CA VAL A 290 1.27 -12.48 0.39
C VAL A 290 1.80 -13.44 1.47
N GLY A 291 1.20 -14.62 1.54
CA GLY A 291 1.58 -15.64 2.50
C GLY A 291 1.34 -17.04 1.97
N SER A 292 1.23 -17.98 2.92
CA SER A 292 0.98 -19.39 2.65
C SER A 292 0.11 -20.00 3.75
N THR A 293 -0.85 -19.23 4.28
CA THR A 293 -1.76 -19.71 5.34
C THR A 293 -2.91 -20.53 4.75
N GLY A 294 -3.51 -21.43 5.52
CA GLY A 294 -4.60 -22.26 5.00
C GLY A 294 -4.09 -23.42 4.13
N LYS A 295 -4.89 -23.79 3.13
CA LYS A 295 -4.57 -24.83 2.16
C LYS A 295 -3.68 -24.27 1.05
N SER A 296 -2.38 -24.20 1.29
CA SER A 296 -1.39 -23.69 0.34
C SER A 296 -0.12 -24.55 0.35
N THR A 297 0.51 -24.71 -0.81
CA THR A 297 1.80 -25.43 -0.98
C THR A 297 3.02 -24.51 -0.94
N GLY A 298 2.82 -23.18 -0.98
CA GLY A 298 3.88 -22.19 -0.96
C GLY A 298 3.37 -20.75 -1.09
N PRO A 299 4.25 -19.73 -0.96
CA PRO A 299 3.83 -18.34 -1.01
C PRO A 299 3.15 -17.92 -2.32
N HIS A 300 1.89 -17.49 -2.22
CA HIS A 300 1.11 -16.93 -3.34
C HIS A 300 -0.10 -16.14 -2.82
N LEU A 301 -0.67 -15.30 -3.68
CA LEU A 301 -2.00 -14.74 -3.50
C LEU A 301 -3.02 -15.62 -4.21
N HIS A 302 -4.07 -16.06 -3.50
CA HIS A 302 -5.27 -16.61 -4.13
C HIS A 302 -6.29 -15.49 -4.32
N LEU A 303 -6.69 -15.21 -5.57
CA LEU A 303 -7.64 -14.16 -5.92
C LEU A 303 -8.92 -14.77 -6.49
N GLU A 304 -10.07 -14.49 -5.90
CA GLU A 304 -11.39 -14.79 -6.50
C GLU A 304 -12.11 -13.50 -6.90
N ILE A 305 -12.92 -13.58 -7.96
CA ILE A 305 -13.96 -12.59 -8.28
C ILE A 305 -15.33 -13.28 -8.19
N ARG A 306 -16.31 -12.56 -7.63
CA ARG A 306 -17.69 -13.05 -7.51
C ARG A 306 -18.69 -12.07 -8.10
N VAL A 307 -19.62 -12.59 -8.89
CA VAL A 307 -20.76 -11.90 -9.48
C VAL A 307 -22.03 -12.50 -8.88
N ASN A 308 -22.84 -11.72 -8.17
CA ASN A 308 -24.07 -12.21 -7.51
C ASN A 308 -23.83 -13.45 -6.63
N GLY A 309 -22.70 -13.50 -5.93
CA GLY A 309 -22.29 -14.63 -5.08
C GLY A 309 -21.67 -15.82 -5.83
N GLN A 310 -21.73 -15.86 -7.16
CA GLN A 310 -21.10 -16.91 -7.97
C GLN A 310 -19.65 -16.56 -8.27
N LYS A 311 -18.76 -17.55 -8.14
CA LYS A 311 -17.33 -17.40 -8.41
C LYS A 311 -17.07 -17.52 -9.92
N VAL A 312 -16.35 -16.56 -10.48
CA VAL A 312 -16.06 -16.49 -11.92
C VAL A 312 -14.55 -16.42 -12.14
N ASP A 313 -14.10 -16.69 -13.36
CA ASP A 313 -12.70 -16.50 -13.74
C ASP A 313 -12.29 -15.02 -13.52
N PRO A 314 -11.28 -14.74 -12.67
CA PRO A 314 -10.76 -13.40 -12.47
C PRO A 314 -10.06 -12.80 -13.69
N LEU A 315 -9.42 -13.61 -14.54
CA LEU A 315 -8.49 -13.09 -15.56
C LEU A 315 -9.12 -12.13 -16.58
N PRO A 316 -10.37 -12.32 -17.05
CA PRO A 316 -11.03 -11.36 -17.94
C PRO A 316 -11.16 -9.94 -17.38
N TYR A 317 -11.07 -9.74 -16.06
CA TYR A 317 -11.09 -8.41 -15.45
C TYR A 317 -9.74 -7.68 -15.52
N PHE A 318 -8.64 -8.41 -15.76
CA PHE A 318 -7.28 -7.87 -15.71
C PHE A 318 -6.56 -7.85 -17.05
N ARG A 319 -7.00 -8.62 -18.03
CA ARG A 319 -6.46 -8.50 -19.38
C ARG A 319 -7.08 -7.27 -20.04
N GLN A 320 -6.26 -6.41 -20.64
CA GLN A 320 -6.77 -5.61 -21.75
C GLN A 320 -7.27 -6.64 -22.77
N LEU A 321 -8.55 -6.56 -23.16
CA LEU A 321 -8.97 -7.19 -24.39
C LEU A 321 -8.25 -6.41 -25.49
N ASP A 322 -7.04 -6.85 -25.84
CA ASP A 322 -6.57 -6.67 -27.19
C ASP A 322 -7.55 -7.47 -28.05
N GLU A 323 -8.59 -6.80 -28.53
CA GLU A 323 -9.38 -7.31 -29.65
C GLU A 323 -8.41 -7.50 -30.83
N PRO A 324 -8.41 -8.69 -31.48
CA PRO A 324 -7.51 -9.00 -32.58
C PRO A 324 -7.69 -8.11 -33.82
#